data_AF-A0A1Q8Q4J3-F1
#
_entry.id   AF-A0A1Q8Q4J3-F1
#
_cell.length_a   1.000
_cell.length_b   1.000
_cell.length_c   1.000
_cell.angle_alpha   90.00
_cell.angle_beta   90.00
_cell.angle_gamma   90.00
#
_symmetry.space_group_name_H-M   'P 1'
#
loop_
_entity.id
_entity.type
_entity.pdbx_description
1 polymer ?
#
loop_
_entity_poly.entity_id
_entity_poly.type
_entity_poly.pdbx_seq_one_letter_code
_entity_poly.pdbx_strand_id
1 'polypeptide(L)'
;MMRSVILFTFLINCIYRLLKREALKIPLYTICLLLIFGVALSRIILGAHFLSDTLAAISISLAWFCLCLYCLPIIYKKIQPKM
;
A
#
# COMPACT_ATOMS: atom_id res chain seq x y z
N MET A 1 -3.29 10.44 -5.93
CA MET A 1 -3.63 9.00 -5.83
C MET A 1 -2.47 8.15 -5.36
N MET A 2 -1.27 8.23 -5.97
CA MET A 2 -0.14 7.34 -5.62
C MET A 2 0.19 7.31 -4.11
N ARG A 3 0.26 8.48 -3.46
CA ARG A 3 0.63 8.58 -2.03
C ARG A 3 -0.32 7.86 -1.08
N SER A 4 -1.63 7.93 -1.33
CA SER A 4 -2.62 7.28 -0.47
C SER A 4 -2.57 5.76 -0.61
N VAL A 5 -2.40 5.24 -1.83
CA VAL A 5 -2.28 3.79 -2.07
C VAL A 5 -1.06 3.24 -1.34
N ILE A 6 0.12 3.86 -1.51
CA ILE A 6 1.36 3.42 -0.84
C ILE A 6 1.20 3.42 0.69
N LEU A 7 0.64 4.48 1.25
CA LEU A 7 0.45 4.60 2.71
C LEU A 7 -0.49 3.52 3.25
N PHE A 8 -1.65 3.30 2.63
CA PHE A 8 -2.61 2.31 3.12
C PHE A 8 -2.13 0.87 2.88
N THR A 9 -1.45 0.58 1.78
CA THR A 9 -0.82 -0.73 1.55
C THR A 9 0.30 -1.00 2.58
N PHE A 10 1.10 0.01 2.92
CA PHE A 10 2.07 -0.09 4.01
C PHE A 10 1.40 -0.32 5.37
N LEU A 11 0.31 0.40 5.64
CA LEU A 11 -0.43 0.26 6.90
C LEU A 11 -1.03 -1.14 7.05
N ILE A 12 -1.58 -1.70 5.97
CA ILE A 12 -2.04 -3.10 5.91
C ILE A 12 -0.90 -4.06 6.28
N ASN A 13 0.31 -3.84 5.78
CA ASN A 13 1.48 -4.67 6.11
C ASN A 13 1.89 -4.52 7.59
N CYS A 14 1.86 -3.30 8.13
CA CYS A 14 2.08 -3.06 9.56
C CYS A 14 1.03 -3.78 10.43
N ILE A 15 -0.25 -3.70 10.07
CA ILE A 15 -1.33 -4.42 10.76
C ILE A 15 -1.08 -5.93 10.71
N TYR A 16 -0.72 -6.46 9.53
CA TYR A 16 -0.39 -7.87 9.35
C TYR A 16 0.74 -8.33 10.27
N ARG A 17 1.81 -7.53 10.41
CA ARG A 17 3.01 -7.87 11.19
C ARG A 17 2.90 -7.61 12.68
N LEU A 18 2.27 -6.52 13.09
CA LEU A 18 2.25 -6.07 14.50
C LEU A 18 1.02 -6.59 15.25
N LEU A 19 -0.12 -6.77 14.56
CA LEU A 19 -1.37 -7.09 15.25
C LEU A 19 -1.54 -8.61 15.39
N LYS A 20 -1.36 -9.12 16.61
CA LYS A 20 -1.57 -10.54 16.93
C LYS A 20 -3.05 -10.93 16.95
N ARG A 21 -3.97 -10.00 17.24
CA ARG A 21 -5.42 -10.25 17.32
C ARG A 21 -6.03 -10.31 15.92
N GLU A 22 -6.37 -11.51 15.47
CA GLU A 22 -6.90 -11.76 14.12
C GLU A 22 -8.27 -11.11 13.88
N ALA A 23 -9.12 -11.07 14.91
CA ALA A 23 -10.45 -10.44 14.86
C ALA A 23 -10.41 -8.95 14.49
N LEU A 24 -9.32 -8.25 14.82
CA LEU A 24 -9.15 -6.84 14.50
C LEU A 24 -8.54 -6.62 13.10
N LYS A 25 -7.89 -7.63 12.51
CA LYS A 25 -7.25 -7.49 11.19
C LYS A 25 -8.28 -7.23 10.09
N ILE A 26 -9.36 -8.01 10.09
CA ILE A 26 -10.42 -7.93 9.07
C ILE A 26 -11.01 -6.51 8.99
N PRO A 27 -11.57 -5.92 10.06
CA PRO A 27 -12.16 -4.57 9.96
C PRO A 27 -11.14 -3.51 9.57
N LEU A 28 -9.90 -3.62 10.05
CA LEU A 28 -8.81 -2.69 9.71
C LEU A 28 -8.43 -2.76 8.21
N TYR A 29 -8.39 -3.95 7.62
CA TYR A 29 -8.17 -4.11 6.18
C TYR A 29 -9.34 -3.52 5.38
N THR A 30 -10.57 -3.76 5.80
CA THR A 30 -11.76 -3.22 5.14
C THR A 30 -11.75 -1.70 5.15
N ILE A 31 -11.42 -1.08 6.30
CA ILE A 31 -11.31 0.38 6.42
C ILE A 31 -10.21 0.92 5.49
N CYS A 32 -9.03 0.29 5.45
CA CYS A 32 -7.94 0.73 4.57
C CYS A 32 -8.33 0.65 3.09
N LEU A 33 -8.98 -0.43 2.67
CA LEU A 33 -9.48 -0.57 1.30
C LEU A 33 -10.52 0.49 0.98
N LEU A 34 -11.47 0.72 1.88
CA LEU A 34 -12.52 1.72 1.69
C LEU A 34 -11.94 3.14 1.58
N LEU A 35 -10.89 3.46 2.34
CA LEU A 35 -10.17 4.73 2.20
C LEU A 35 -9.43 4.88 0.86
N ILE A 36 -8.80 3.80 0.37
CA ILE A 36 -8.17 3.81 -0.96
C ILE A 36 -9.21 4.10 -2.04
N PHE A 37 -10.33 3.37 -2.04
CA PHE A 37 -11.40 3.55 -3.01
C PHE A 37 -12.09 4.91 -2.88
N GLY A 38 -12.33 5.39 -1.66
CA GLY A 38 -12.95 6.69 -1.41
C GLY A 38 -12.09 7.85 -1.93
N VAL A 39 -10.77 7.81 -1.69
CA VAL A 39 -9.84 8.81 -2.24
C VAL A 39 -9.78 8.71 -3.77
N ALA A 40 -9.83 7.49 -4.32
CA ALA A 40 -9.83 7.28 -5.76
C ALA A 40 -11.09 7.88 -6.42
N LEU A 41 -12.27 7.54 -5.90
CA LEU A 41 -13.56 8.05 -6.37
C LEU A 41 -13.64 9.58 -6.26
N SER A 42 -13.17 10.15 -5.15
CA SER A 42 -13.15 11.60 -4.96
C SER A 42 -12.44 12.34 -6.10
N ARG A 43 -11.37 11.79 -6.67
CA ARG A 43 -10.64 12.43 -7.78
C ARG A 43 -11.29 12.23 -9.14
N ILE A 44 -12.01 11.11 -9.33
CA ILE A 44 -12.81 10.86 -10.52
C ILE A 44 -14.03 11.80 -10.53
N ILE A 45 -14.70 11.96 -9.39
CA ILE A 45 -15.87 12.85 -9.24
C ILE A 45 -15.49 14.31 -9.44
N LEU A 46 -14.29 14.73 -8.97
CA LEU A 46 -13.76 16.07 -9.26
C LEU A 46 -13.41 16.29 -10.74
N GLY A 47 -13.50 15.26 -11.59
CA GLY A 47 -13.12 15.33 -13.01
C GLY A 47 -11.62 15.56 -13.24
N ALA A 48 -10.79 15.41 -12.20
CA ALA A 48 -9.37 15.76 -12.24
C ALA A 48 -8.49 14.64 -12.81
N HIS A 49 -8.98 13.40 -12.84
CA HIS A 49 -8.25 12.24 -13.35
C HIS A 49 -9.17 11.24 -14.03
N PHE A 50 -8.68 10.62 -15.09
CA PHE A 50 -9.37 9.52 -15.73
C PHE A 50 -9.26 8.24 -14.89
N LEU A 51 -10.20 7.30 -15.11
CA LEU A 51 -10.18 5.99 -14.47
C LEU A 51 -8.89 5.23 -14.78
N SER A 52 -8.37 5.40 -16.00
CA SER A 52 -7.09 4.83 -16.43
C SER A 52 -5.91 5.32 -15.59
N ASP A 53 -5.84 6.62 -15.28
CA ASP A 53 -4.77 7.18 -14.44
C ASP A 53 -4.81 6.62 -13.02
N THR A 54 -6.03 6.38 -12.53
CA THR A 54 -6.27 5.81 -11.20
C THR A 54 -5.76 4.38 -11.12
N LEU A 55 -6.10 3.55 -12.11
CA LEU A 55 -5.62 2.17 -12.22
C LEU A 55 -4.10 2.10 -12.34
N ALA A 56 -3.52 2.92 -13.23
CA ALA A 56 -2.08 3.00 -13.40
C ALA A 56 -1.37 3.39 -12.09
N ALA A 57 -1.90 4.39 -11.36
CA ALA A 57 -1.38 4.80 -10.07
C ALA A 57 -1.45 3.68 -9.02
N ILE A 58 -2.52 2.89 -9.00
CA ILE A 58 -2.65 1.74 -8.10
C ILE A 58 -1.61 0.66 -8.45
N SER A 59 -1.51 0.27 -9.72
CA SER A 59 -0.57 -0.75 -10.20
C SER A 59 0.89 -0.35 -9.94
N ILE A 60 1.27 0.89 -10.22
CA ILE A 60 2.64 1.40 -9.98
C ILE A 60 2.95 1.41 -8.48
N SER A 61 1.99 1.83 -7.64
CA SER A 61 2.16 1.85 -6.19
C SER A 61 2.36 0.45 -5.61
N LEU A 62 1.57 -0.54 -6.07
CA LEU A 62 1.71 -1.94 -5.70
C LEU A 62 3.04 -2.54 -6.16
N ALA A 63 3.42 -2.31 -7.42
CA ALA A 63 4.69 -2.77 -7.97
C ALA A 63 5.88 -2.21 -7.17
N TRP A 64 5.85 -0.91 -6.87
CA TRP A 64 6.88 -0.25 -6.06
C TRP A 64 6.92 -0.82 -4.63
N PHE A 65 5.77 -1.02 -4.01
CA PHE A 65 5.70 -1.59 -2.67
C PHE A 65 6.26 -3.02 -2.59
N CYS A 66 5.89 -3.87 -3.56
CA CYS A 66 6.47 -5.20 -3.69
C CYS A 66 7.98 -5.13 -3.91
N LEU A 67 8.45 -4.25 -4.79
CA LEU A 67 9.87 -4.04 -5.03
C LEU A 67 10.58 -3.65 -3.72
N CYS A 68 10.05 -2.72 -2.94
CA CYS A 68 10.60 -2.38 -1.63
C CYS A 68 10.64 -3.60 -0.70
N LEU A 69 9.54 -4.37 -0.59
CA LEU A 69 9.48 -5.53 0.29
C LEU A 69 10.49 -6.63 -0.05
N TYR A 70 10.77 -6.87 -1.33
CA TYR A 70 11.72 -7.91 -1.75
C TYR A 70 13.15 -7.39 -1.88
N CYS A 71 13.36 -6.19 -2.43
CA CYS A 71 14.69 -5.65 -2.65
C CYS A 71 15.34 -5.13 -1.37
N LEU A 72 14.59 -4.47 -0.46
CA LEU A 72 15.17 -3.97 0.81
C LEU A 72 15.84 -5.06 1.64
N PRO A 73 15.23 -6.23 1.91
CA PRO A 73 15.91 -7.26 2.70
C PRO A 73 17.11 -7.86 1.98
N ILE A 74 17.10 -7.96 0.64
CA ILE A 74 18.24 -8.42 -0.14
C ILE A 74 19.40 -7.42 -0.01
N ILE A 75 19.11 -6.13 -0.18
CA ILE A 75 20.09 -5.05 -0.05
C ILE A 75 20.62 -4.99 1.39
N TYR A 76 19.74 -5.05 2.38
CA TYR A 76 20.10 -5.04 3.79
C TYR A 76 21.02 -6.22 4.16
N LYS A 77 20.67 -7.44 3.72
CA LYS A 77 21.48 -8.64 3.95
C LYS A 77 22.84 -8.57 3.24
N LYS A 78 22.91 -7.90 2.09
CA LYS A 78 24.15 -7.69 1.34
C LYS A 78 25.05 -6.62 1.98
N ILE A 79 24.45 -5.60 2.60
CA ILE A 79 25.17 -4.49 3.25
C ILE A 79 25.60 -4.84 4.68
N GLN A 80 24.88 -5.71 5.38
CA GLN A 80 25.30 -6.23 6.69
C GLN A 80 26.68 -6.93 6.55
N PRO A 81 27.78 -6.32 7.00
CA PRO A 81 29.05 -7.03 7.07
C PRO A 81 28.86 -8.16 8.09
N LYS A 82 29.26 -9.36 7.69
CA LYS A 82 29.25 -10.56 8.53
C LYS A 82 30.07 -10.25 9.79
N MET A 83 29.41 -9.91 10.91
CA MET A 83 30.01 -9.95 12.25
C MET A 83 30.07 -11.39 12.72
#